data_AF-A0A4W5MSB0-F1
#
_entry.id   AF-A0A4W5MSB0-F1
#
_cell.length_a   1.000
_cell.length_b   1.000
_cell.length_c   1.000
_cell.angle_alpha   90.00
_cell.angle_beta   90.00
_cell.angle_gamma   90.00
#
_symmetry.space_group_name_H-M   'P 1'
#
loop_
_entity.id
_entity.type
_entity.pdbx_description
1 polymer ?
#
loop_
_entity_poly.entity_id
_entity_poly.type
_entity_poly.pdbx_seq_one_letter_code
_entity_poly.pdbx_strand_id
1 'polypeptide(L)'
;MRSSHTLLLLAFCLPVLLAVHEPNPWALWQFRAMIVCVNPSSWPVLDYADYGCYCGKGGSGTPVDDLDRCCQVHDHCYSDSMQHDDCWGVFDNPYTEIYSYKCDRASKTVTCKENNNPCEMFICECDRKAAMCFDKAGYNPEHEHLPDVIVR
;
A
#
# COMPACT_ATOMS: atom_id res chain seq x y z
N MET A 1 -31.26 -47.89 -45.71
CA MET A 1 -29.84 -47.68 -45.34
C MET A 1 -29.61 -46.18 -45.40
N ARG A 2 -29.19 -45.41 -44.40
CA ARG A 2 -28.59 -45.59 -43.07
C ARG A 2 -28.75 -44.23 -42.37
N SER A 3 -29.57 -44.16 -41.32
CA SER A 3 -29.18 -43.96 -39.91
C SER A 3 -29.17 -42.49 -39.48
N SER A 4 -30.16 -42.17 -38.64
CA SER A 4 -30.23 -41.02 -37.75
C SER A 4 -29.13 -41.12 -36.68
N HIS A 5 -28.42 -40.04 -36.39
CA HIS A 5 -27.59 -39.91 -35.18
C HIS A 5 -27.93 -38.60 -34.47
N THR A 6 -28.76 -38.75 -33.45
CA THR A 6 -28.99 -37.81 -32.36
C THR A 6 -27.70 -37.54 -31.57
N LEU A 7 -27.69 -36.39 -30.88
CA LEU A 7 -26.96 -36.04 -29.64
C LEU A 7 -25.82 -35.01 -29.76
N LEU A 8 -26.20 -33.79 -29.35
CA LEU A 8 -25.57 -32.96 -28.31
C LEU A 8 -24.04 -32.96 -28.25
N LEU A 9 -23.41 -31.83 -28.61
CA LEU A 9 -22.26 -31.30 -27.87
C LEU A 9 -22.18 -29.76 -27.94
N LEU A 10 -22.57 -29.16 -26.81
CA LEU A 10 -21.91 -28.04 -26.14
C LEU A 10 -22.10 -26.61 -26.68
N ALA A 11 -23.18 -25.98 -26.21
CA ALA A 11 -23.13 -24.57 -25.84
C ALA A 11 -22.10 -24.41 -24.70
N PHE A 12 -20.85 -24.14 -25.05
CA PHE A 12 -19.84 -23.73 -24.07
C PHE A 12 -20.08 -22.26 -23.74
N CYS A 13 -20.68 -22.07 -22.57
CA CYS A 13 -20.80 -20.87 -21.78
C CYS A 13 -19.68 -19.84 -22.03
N LEU A 14 -20.07 -18.65 -22.46
CA LEU A 14 -19.32 -17.43 -22.20
C LEU A 14 -20.26 -16.43 -21.53
N PRO A 15 -20.34 -16.46 -20.20
CA PRO A 15 -20.01 -15.30 -19.42
C PRO A 15 -18.58 -15.55 -18.95
N VAL A 16 -17.59 -14.90 -19.58
CA VAL A 16 -16.43 -14.49 -18.79
C VAL A 16 -17.04 -13.55 -17.75
N LEU A 17 -17.41 -14.13 -16.60
CA LEU A 17 -17.51 -13.40 -15.36
C LEU A 17 -16.24 -12.56 -15.34
N LEU A 18 -16.42 -11.24 -15.36
CA LEU A 18 -15.42 -10.32 -14.89
C LEU A 18 -15.09 -10.80 -13.48
N ALA A 19 -14.11 -11.70 -13.36
CA ALA A 19 -13.36 -11.82 -12.15
C ALA A 19 -12.66 -10.47 -12.06
N VAL A 20 -13.35 -9.50 -11.45
CA VAL A 20 -12.69 -8.41 -10.76
C VAL A 20 -11.77 -9.10 -9.77
N HIS A 21 -10.53 -9.31 -10.19
CA HIS A 21 -9.47 -9.68 -9.28
C HIS A 21 -9.27 -8.43 -8.44
N GLU A 22 -10.01 -8.33 -7.33
CA GLU A 22 -9.74 -7.32 -6.32
C GLU A 22 -8.28 -7.51 -5.91
N PRO A 23 -7.40 -6.53 -6.17
CA PRO A 23 -5.99 -6.68 -5.88
C PRO A 23 -5.84 -6.94 -4.39
N ASN A 24 -5.24 -8.07 -4.02
CA ASN A 24 -5.02 -8.40 -2.62
C ASN A 24 -3.97 -7.42 -2.04
N PRO A 25 -4.30 -6.61 -1.01
CA PRO A 25 -3.42 -5.53 -0.55
C PRO A 25 -2.31 -6.06 0.36
N TRP A 26 -1.61 -7.11 -0.06
CA TRP A 26 -0.58 -7.77 0.74
C TRP A 26 0.56 -6.82 1.12
N ALA A 27 0.97 -5.91 0.25
CA ALA A 27 1.98 -4.90 0.55
C ALA A 27 1.53 -3.92 1.66
N LEU A 28 0.28 -3.44 1.61
CA LEU A 28 -0.27 -2.59 2.68
C LEU A 28 -0.29 -3.30 4.05
N TRP A 29 -0.50 -4.62 4.07
CA TRP A 29 -0.35 -5.40 5.30
C TRP A 29 1.10 -5.47 5.79
N GLN A 30 2.08 -5.49 4.88
CA GLN A 30 3.50 -5.39 5.23
C GLN A 30 3.85 -4.01 5.78
N PHE A 31 3.36 -2.93 5.16
CA PHE A 31 3.53 -1.57 5.68
C PHE A 31 2.94 -1.43 7.09
N ARG A 32 1.70 -1.88 7.29
CA ARG A 32 1.09 -1.92 8.63
C ARG A 32 1.96 -2.67 9.63
N ALA A 33 2.55 -3.79 9.24
CA ALA A 33 3.43 -4.58 10.11
C ALA A 33 4.76 -3.87 10.41
N MET A 34 5.30 -3.06 9.49
CA MET A 34 6.45 -2.18 9.74
C MET A 34 6.11 -1.08 10.74
N ILE A 35 4.95 -0.43 10.62
CA ILE A 35 4.51 0.59 11.58
C ILE A 35 4.39 -0.02 12.98
N VAL A 36 3.75 -1.19 13.11
CA VAL A 36 3.65 -1.91 14.40
C VAL A 36 5.01 -2.39 14.92
N CYS A 37 5.99 -2.64 14.03
CA CYS A 37 7.34 -3.00 14.45
C CYS A 37 8.03 -1.86 15.21
N VAL A 38 7.94 -0.64 14.67
CA VAL A 38 8.65 0.53 15.21
C VAL A 38 7.85 1.22 16.31
N ASN A 39 6.53 1.28 16.19
CA ASN A 39 5.60 1.82 17.17
C ASN A 39 4.56 0.76 17.60
N PRO A 40 4.88 -0.12 18.57
CA PRO A 40 4.00 -1.23 18.96
C PRO A 40 2.67 -0.81 19.62
N SER A 41 2.57 0.43 20.09
CA SER A 41 1.35 0.99 20.69
C SER A 41 0.36 1.56 19.67
N SER A 42 0.79 1.73 18.41
CA SER A 42 -0.06 2.26 17.34
C SER A 42 -1.14 1.28 16.89
N TRP A 43 -2.21 1.84 16.34
CA TRP A 43 -3.28 1.16 15.63
C TRP A 43 -3.33 1.70 14.19
N PRO A 44 -2.43 1.28 13.27
CA PRO A 44 -2.14 2.05 12.05
C PRO A 44 -3.33 2.35 11.13
N VAL A 45 -4.33 1.46 11.11
CA VAL A 45 -5.54 1.65 10.30
C VAL A 45 -6.45 2.73 10.89
N LEU A 46 -6.46 2.87 12.22
CA LEU A 46 -7.24 3.91 12.89
C LEU A 46 -6.43 5.21 12.99
N ASP A 47 -5.15 5.10 13.34
CA ASP A 47 -4.31 6.26 13.62
C ASP A 47 -3.90 7.01 12.34
N TYR A 48 -3.63 6.30 11.24
CA TYR A 48 -2.91 6.89 10.09
C TYR A 48 -3.62 6.78 8.73
N ALA A 49 -4.79 6.13 8.64
CA ALA A 49 -5.43 5.91 7.34
C ALA A 49 -6.36 7.06 6.88
N ASP A 50 -6.69 7.99 7.78
CA ASP A 50 -7.50 9.18 7.50
C ASP A 50 -7.11 10.32 8.46
N TYR A 51 -5.90 10.85 8.23
CA TYR A 51 -5.24 11.84 9.09
C TYR A 51 -4.65 12.99 8.27
N GLY A 52 -4.86 14.21 8.72
CA GLY A 52 -4.28 15.38 8.08
C GLY A 52 -4.79 15.57 6.64
N CYS A 53 -3.91 16.09 5.78
CA CYS A 53 -4.19 16.31 4.37
C CYS A 53 -3.71 15.17 3.47
N TYR A 54 -2.78 14.33 3.92
CA TYR A 54 -2.06 13.34 3.10
C TYR A 54 -2.18 11.91 3.62
N CYS A 55 -2.32 11.66 4.92
CA CYS A 55 -2.38 10.29 5.42
C CYS A 55 -3.73 9.64 5.08
N GLY A 56 -3.79 8.94 3.95
CA GLY A 56 -4.98 8.29 3.45
C GLY A 56 -4.96 8.18 1.92
N LYS A 57 -6.13 8.05 1.30
CA LYS A 57 -6.22 7.99 -0.16
C LYS A 57 -6.18 9.39 -0.76
N GLY A 58 -5.12 9.72 -1.50
CA GLY A 58 -5.03 10.96 -2.27
C GLY A 58 -3.91 11.86 -1.74
N GLY A 59 -4.26 13.02 -1.23
CA GLY A 59 -3.30 13.98 -0.67
C GLY A 59 -3.19 15.28 -1.47
N SER A 60 -3.42 16.42 -0.82
CA SER A 60 -3.27 17.75 -1.41
C SER A 60 -3.04 18.82 -0.34
N GLY A 61 -2.66 20.03 -0.75
CA GLY A 61 -2.55 21.15 0.18
C GLY A 61 -1.23 21.21 0.95
N THR A 62 -1.26 21.69 2.19
CA THR A 62 -0.08 21.84 3.05
C THR A 62 -0.19 20.90 4.23
N PRO A 63 0.82 20.05 4.53
CA PRO A 63 0.76 19.17 5.68
C PRO A 63 0.50 19.92 6.98
N VAL A 64 -0.45 19.44 7.78
CA VAL A 64 -0.88 20.11 9.02
C VAL A 64 0.10 19.95 10.17
N ASP A 65 0.92 18.90 10.12
CA ASP A 65 2.02 18.65 11.07
C ASP A 65 3.09 17.72 10.47
N ASP A 66 4.02 17.28 11.31
CA ASP A 66 5.12 16.39 10.92
C ASP A 66 4.64 14.99 10.53
N LEU A 67 3.54 14.49 11.11
CA LEU A 67 3.01 13.16 10.80
C LEU A 67 2.37 13.19 9.40
N ASP A 68 1.59 14.23 9.13
CA ASP A 68 1.01 14.46 7.81
C ASP A 68 2.09 14.69 6.74
N ARG A 69 3.21 15.33 7.12
CA ARG A 69 4.39 15.46 6.25
C ARG A 69 5.06 14.12 5.95
N CYS A 70 5.09 13.19 6.90
CA CYS A 70 5.57 11.83 6.63
C CYS A 70 4.72 11.16 5.55
N CYS A 71 3.40 11.35 5.57
CA CYS A 71 2.48 10.81 4.57
C CYS A 71 2.67 11.47 3.20
N GLN A 72 2.82 12.80 3.14
CA GLN A 72 3.16 13.49 1.90
C GLN A 72 4.42 12.91 1.24
N VAL A 73 5.47 12.67 2.03
CA VAL A 73 6.73 12.07 1.52
C VAL A 73 6.50 10.63 1.06
N HIS A 74 5.66 9.87 1.76
CA HIS A 74 5.30 8.50 1.37
C HIS A 74 4.53 8.46 0.05
N ASP A 75 3.54 9.35 -0.14
CA ASP A 75 2.77 9.47 -1.38
C ASP A 75 3.66 9.81 -2.58
N HIS A 76 4.62 10.73 -2.38
CA HIS A 76 5.63 11.05 -3.40
C HIS A 76 6.52 9.84 -3.69
N CYS A 77 6.95 9.10 -2.66
CA CYS A 77 7.77 7.90 -2.85
C CYS A 77 7.04 6.81 -3.64
N TYR A 78 5.75 6.58 -3.37
CA TYR A 78 4.91 5.68 -4.15
C TYR A 78 4.68 6.18 -5.57
N SER A 79 4.50 7.50 -5.75
CA SER A 79 4.38 8.10 -7.09
C SER A 79 5.66 7.91 -7.91
N ASP A 80 6.82 8.03 -7.28
CA ASP A 80 8.12 7.81 -7.91
C ASP A 80 8.33 6.32 -8.23
N SER A 81 7.93 5.40 -7.34
CA SER A 81 8.06 3.96 -7.60
C SER A 81 7.21 3.53 -8.81
N MET A 82 6.00 4.07 -8.98
CA MET A 82 5.15 3.80 -10.14
C MET A 82 5.72 4.34 -11.47
N GLN A 83 6.68 5.27 -11.42
CA GLN A 83 7.36 5.85 -12.58
C GLN A 83 8.76 5.25 -12.80
N HIS A 84 9.24 4.39 -11.91
CA HIS A 84 10.58 3.84 -11.96
C HIS A 84 10.71 2.81 -13.10
N ASP A 85 11.81 2.86 -13.86
CA ASP A 85 12.00 1.99 -15.03
C ASP A 85 12.00 0.48 -14.70
N ASP A 86 12.43 0.12 -13.49
CA ASP A 86 12.40 -1.26 -12.99
C ASP A 86 11.04 -1.69 -12.40
N CYS A 87 10.06 -0.78 -12.34
CA CYS A 87 8.71 -1.06 -11.85
C CYS A 87 7.71 -1.06 -13.01
N TRP A 88 7.11 -2.21 -13.29
CA TRP A 88 6.07 -2.32 -14.29
C TRP A 88 4.71 -2.01 -13.67
N GLY A 89 4.25 -0.76 -13.75
CA GLY A 89 3.03 -0.28 -13.06
C GLY A 89 1.72 -1.05 -13.31
N VAL A 90 1.67 -2.00 -14.25
CA VAL A 90 0.53 -2.94 -14.41
C VAL A 90 0.55 -4.05 -13.36
N PHE A 91 1.73 -4.48 -12.92
CA PHE A 91 1.94 -5.59 -11.99
C PHE A 91 2.55 -5.13 -10.66
N ASP A 92 3.48 -4.17 -10.71
CA ASP A 92 4.25 -3.70 -9.57
C ASP A 92 3.61 -2.46 -8.90
N ASN A 93 2.33 -2.58 -8.56
CA ASN A 93 1.62 -1.52 -7.84
C ASN A 93 2.10 -1.48 -6.37
N PRO A 94 2.54 -0.33 -5.83
CA PRO A 94 3.09 -0.23 -4.48
C PRO A 94 2.12 -0.62 -3.35
N TYR A 95 0.81 -0.65 -3.63
CA TYR A 95 -0.21 -1.11 -2.68
C TYR A 95 -0.35 -2.63 -2.63
N THR A 96 0.19 -3.36 -3.61
CA THR A 96 0.01 -4.82 -3.77
C THR A 96 1.31 -5.61 -3.92
N GLU A 97 2.39 -4.96 -4.35
CA GLU A 97 3.70 -5.58 -4.60
C GLU A 97 4.37 -6.04 -3.30
N ILE A 98 4.59 -7.35 -3.17
CA ILE A 98 5.17 -7.93 -1.95
C ILE A 98 6.67 -7.81 -2.01
N TYR A 99 7.25 -7.29 -0.92
CA TYR A 99 8.70 -7.20 -0.75
C TYR A 99 9.16 -7.99 0.49
N SER A 100 10.47 -8.18 0.63
CA SER A 100 11.09 -8.84 1.78
C SER A 100 11.72 -7.83 2.74
N TYR A 101 11.37 -7.95 4.02
CA TYR A 101 11.93 -7.11 5.09
C TYR A 101 12.19 -7.92 6.36
N LYS A 102 12.91 -7.31 7.30
CA LYS A 102 13.13 -7.80 8.66
C LYS A 102 12.72 -6.71 9.65
N CYS A 103 12.05 -7.13 10.72
CA CYS A 103 11.78 -6.29 11.89
C CYS A 103 12.65 -6.77 13.05
N ASP A 104 13.43 -5.87 13.64
CA ASP A 104 14.06 -6.05 14.94
C ASP A 104 13.24 -5.31 15.99
N ARG A 105 12.45 -6.07 16.76
CA ARG A 105 11.53 -5.50 17.77
C ARG A 105 12.24 -4.92 18.99
N ALA A 106 13.45 -5.39 19.29
CA ALA A 106 14.20 -4.91 20.45
C ALA A 106 14.76 -3.51 20.19
N SER A 107 15.26 -3.29 18.97
CA SER A 107 15.78 -1.99 18.51
C SER A 107 14.74 -1.16 17.75
N LYS A 108 13.50 -1.64 17.61
CA LYS A 108 12.43 -0.98 16.84
C LYS A 108 12.90 -0.53 15.45
N THR A 109 13.63 -1.40 14.77
CA THR A 109 14.26 -1.10 13.48
C THR A 109 13.75 -2.05 12.41
N VAL A 110 13.43 -1.50 11.23
CA VAL A 110 13.07 -2.26 10.04
C VAL A 110 14.24 -2.20 9.06
N THR A 111 14.47 -3.29 8.33
CA THR A 111 15.49 -3.39 7.27
C THR A 111 14.89 -4.09 6.06
N CYS A 112 14.97 -3.46 4.89
CA CYS A 112 14.63 -4.08 3.61
C CYS A 112 15.74 -5.05 3.21
N LYS A 113 15.39 -6.25 2.76
CA LYS A 113 16.37 -7.30 2.50
C LYS A 113 16.92 -7.20 1.09
N GLU A 114 18.20 -7.56 0.94
CA GLU A 114 18.94 -7.51 -0.33
C GLU A 114 18.41 -8.46 -1.41
N ASN A 115 17.58 -9.43 -1.06
CA ASN A 115 16.96 -10.34 -2.03
C ASN A 115 15.73 -9.74 -2.74
N ASN A 116 15.38 -8.50 -2.43
CA ASN A 116 14.37 -7.76 -3.18
C ASN A 116 14.91 -7.37 -4.56
N ASN A 117 14.06 -7.47 -5.58
CA ASN A 117 14.34 -6.85 -6.86
C ASN A 117 14.36 -5.30 -6.73
N PRO A 118 14.82 -4.54 -7.73
CA PRO A 118 14.91 -3.08 -7.62
C PRO A 118 13.58 -2.40 -7.28
N CYS A 119 12.45 -2.86 -7.84
CA CYS A 119 11.13 -2.30 -7.56
C CYS A 119 10.66 -2.62 -6.13
N GLU A 120 10.72 -3.89 -5.74
CA GLU A 120 10.40 -4.36 -4.38
C GLU A 120 11.24 -3.61 -3.33
N MET A 121 12.53 -3.38 -3.60
CA MET A 121 13.42 -2.65 -2.72
C MET A 121 13.01 -1.18 -2.60
N PHE A 122 12.64 -0.54 -3.71
CA PHE A 122 12.17 0.84 -3.73
C PHE A 122 10.93 0.98 -2.82
N ILE A 123 9.91 0.17 -3.06
CA ILE A 123 8.63 0.21 -2.33
C ILE A 123 8.86 -0.10 -0.84
N CYS A 124 9.65 -1.13 -0.53
CA CYS A 124 10.03 -1.46 0.84
C CYS A 124 10.68 -0.27 1.56
N GLU A 125 11.58 0.46 0.89
CA GLU A 125 12.25 1.62 1.47
C GLU A 125 11.31 2.82 1.66
N CYS A 126 10.29 3.00 0.81
CA CYS A 126 9.21 3.95 1.05
C CYS A 126 8.50 3.64 2.38
N ASP A 127 8.05 2.41 2.54
CA ASP A 127 7.30 1.96 3.73
C ASP A 127 8.15 1.98 4.99
N ARG A 128 9.42 1.56 4.89
CA ARG A 128 10.37 1.60 6.00
C ARG A 128 10.59 3.02 6.49
N LYS A 129 10.82 3.98 5.58
CA LYS A 129 11.04 5.38 5.92
C LYS A 129 9.79 6.02 6.52
N ALA A 130 8.61 5.75 5.94
CA ALA A 130 7.34 6.25 6.47
C ALA A 130 7.09 5.73 7.89
N ALA A 131 7.23 4.42 8.13
CA ALA A 131 7.06 3.83 9.45
C ALA A 131 8.01 4.47 10.50
N MET A 132 9.28 4.63 10.16
CA MET A 132 10.25 5.29 11.04
C MET A 132 9.98 6.79 11.26
N CYS A 133 9.33 7.44 10.30
CA CYS A 133 8.89 8.82 10.40
C CYS A 133 7.71 8.94 11.37
N PHE A 134 6.70 8.07 11.24
CA PHE A 134 5.52 8.03 12.12
C PHE A 134 5.88 7.85 13.60
N ASP A 135 6.89 7.02 13.91
CA ASP A 135 7.38 6.83 15.29
C ASP A 135 7.96 8.12 15.91
N LYS A 136 8.44 9.05 15.08
CA LYS A 136 9.10 10.30 15.53
C LYS A 136 8.21 11.53 15.47
N ALA A 137 7.23 11.56 14.59
CA ALA A 137 6.44 12.75 14.29
C ALA A 137 5.46 13.19 15.39
N GLY A 138 5.11 12.26 16.30
CA GLY A 138 4.02 12.47 17.25
C GLY A 138 2.65 12.27 16.62
N TYR A 139 1.60 12.33 17.44
CA TYR A 139 0.22 12.13 17.02
C TYR A 139 -0.68 13.21 17.62
N ASN A 140 -1.41 13.93 16.78
CA ASN A 140 -2.43 14.90 17.21
C ASN A 140 -3.84 14.43 16.82
N PRO A 141 -4.70 14.02 17.77
CA PRO A 141 -6.05 13.53 17.46
C PRO A 141 -6.97 14.59 16.85
N GLU A 142 -6.65 15.89 16.98
CA GLU A 142 -7.43 16.96 16.34
C GLU A 142 -7.31 16.97 14.81
N HIS A 143 -6.33 16.26 14.26
CA HIS A 143 -6.10 16.15 12.82
C HIS A 143 -6.64 14.83 12.24
N GLU A 144 -7.31 14.00 13.03
CA GLU A 144 -8.05 12.85 12.52
C GLU A 144 -9.28 13.31 11.73
N HIS A 145 -9.57 12.65 10.60
CA HIS A 145 -10.79 12.87 9.81
C HIS A 145 -11.03 14.35 9.44
N LEU A 146 -9.98 15.10 9.11
CA LEU A 146 -10.13 16.51 8.76
C LEU A 146 -11.06 16.67 7.54
N PRO A 147 -12.03 17.60 7.60
CA PRO A 147 -12.98 17.77 6.52
C PRO A 147 -12.31 18.32 5.25
N ASP A 148 -12.79 17.88 4.09
CA ASP A 148 -12.32 18.29 2.75
C ASP A 148 -12.11 19.81 2.58
N VAL A 149 -12.93 20.63 3.26
CA VAL A 149 -12.87 22.10 3.21
C VAL A 149 -11.65 22.71 3.92
N ILE A 150 -10.99 21.96 4.80
CA ILE A 150 -9.76 22.39 5.49
C ILE A 150 -8.52 21.90 4.74
N VAL A 151 -8.61 20.77 4.04
CA VAL A 151 -7.47 20.06 3.42
C VAL A 151 -7.28 20.36 1.92
N ARG A 152 -8.13 21.20 1.32
CA ARG A 152 -8.07 21.60 -0.10
C ARG A 152 -7.85 23.09 -0.29
#